data_AF-A0A6N3EFZ4-F1
#
_entry.id   AF-A0A6N3EFZ4-F1
#
_cell.length_a   1.000
_cell.length_b   1.000
_cell.length_c   1.000
_cell.angle_alpha   90.00
_cell.angle_beta   90.00
_cell.angle_gamma   90.00
#
_symmetry.space_group_name_H-M   'P 1'
#
loop_
_entity.id
_entity.type
_entity.pdbx_description
1 polymer ?
#
loop_
_entity_poly.entity_id
_entity_poly.type
_entity_poly.pdbx_seq_one_letter_code
_entity_poly.pdbx_strand_id
1 'polypeptide(L)'
;MVHDKTNYNVDEPSSSGKTLTIRFANQRHYRAQQCFMSVLLVDNADGATMLDKRYFITDTNQFTIQDDIFDSLSTALTQPWPARMQGLLAQFRLPQSSTSPHFYEAYQLLLNGDVQSLNKASTILETISKNSPEFVIAYQYKVLVDVLRHSQQPFNSQQMDALNNEFNKIAQMPGIEQNAVFYKIQTIDLLGKGNVDGAFDAINKSIDLEMSWMNYLLLGKVYEMKGESRLAADAYITAFNLRPGENTMYWIENGVFQTSIKNIVPYLDSFLAEK
;
A
#
# COMPACT_ATOMS: atom_id res chain seq x y z
N MET A 1 -4.07 16.63 3.28
CA MET A 1 -4.17 15.24 2.77
C MET A 1 -3.00 15.02 1.84
N VAL A 2 -2.41 13.82 1.82
CA VAL A 2 -1.29 13.47 0.92
C VAL A 2 -1.86 12.66 -0.24
N HIS A 3 -1.45 12.98 -1.47
CA HIS A 3 -1.89 12.31 -2.69
C HIS A 3 -0.68 11.64 -3.34
N ASP A 4 -0.70 10.31 -3.41
CA ASP A 4 0.35 9.53 -4.05
C ASP A 4 0.07 9.38 -5.55
N LYS A 5 0.65 10.29 -6.35
CA LYS A 5 0.49 10.30 -7.81
C LYS A 5 1.53 9.43 -8.55
N THR A 6 2.23 8.51 -7.88
CA THR A 6 3.31 7.71 -8.51
C THR A 6 2.80 6.72 -9.58
N ASN A 7 1.51 6.38 -9.57
CA ASN A 7 0.86 5.55 -10.58
C ASN A 7 -0.20 6.33 -11.39
N TYR A 8 -0.06 7.66 -11.45
CA TYR A 8 -1.00 8.55 -12.11
C TYR A 8 -0.30 9.37 -13.20
N ASN A 9 -0.70 9.14 -14.46
CA ASN A 9 -0.02 9.70 -15.64
C ASN A 9 -0.74 10.92 -16.23
N VAL A 10 -1.77 11.44 -15.55
CA VAL A 10 -2.53 12.61 -16.01
C VAL A 10 -2.03 13.85 -15.30
N ASP A 11 -1.74 14.89 -16.08
CA ASP A 11 -1.38 16.22 -15.57
C ASP A 11 -2.64 17.08 -15.51
N GLU A 12 -3.19 17.21 -14.30
CA GLU A 12 -4.40 17.97 -14.01
C GLU A 12 -4.13 19.05 -12.98
N PRO A 13 -4.83 20.19 -13.03
CA PRO A 13 -4.75 21.21 -12.00
C PRO A 13 -5.03 20.61 -10.61
N SER A 14 -4.12 20.81 -9.67
CA SER A 14 -4.27 20.35 -8.29
C SER A 14 -4.14 21.52 -7.32
N SER A 15 -4.93 21.50 -6.25
CA SER A 15 -4.83 22.42 -5.11
C SER A 15 -3.74 22.03 -4.10
N SER A 16 -2.87 21.06 -4.45
CA SER A 16 -1.77 20.64 -3.60
C SER A 16 -0.85 21.80 -3.30
N GLY A 17 -0.70 22.17 -2.03
CA GLY A 17 0.18 23.27 -1.63
C GLY A 17 1.67 22.95 -1.69
N LYS A 18 2.04 21.66 -1.74
CA LYS A 18 3.43 21.18 -1.86
C LYS A 18 3.49 19.98 -2.78
N THR A 19 4.60 19.82 -3.49
CA THR A 19 4.85 18.68 -4.37
C THR A 19 6.17 18.01 -4.01
N LEU A 20 6.13 16.71 -3.70
CA LEU A 20 7.31 15.86 -3.56
C LEU A 20 7.54 15.09 -4.88
N THR A 21 8.63 15.37 -5.57
CA THR A 21 9.01 14.72 -6.83
C THR A 21 10.18 13.78 -6.61
N ILE A 22 10.02 12.52 -7.02
CA ILE A 22 11.11 11.55 -7.11
C ILE A 22 11.40 11.30 -8.59
N ARG A 23 12.65 11.48 -9.01
CA ARG A 23 13.08 11.29 -10.40
C ARG A 23 14.41 10.56 -10.48
N PHE A 24 14.57 9.71 -11.49
CA PHE A 24 15.87 9.12 -11.81
C PHE A 24 16.59 10.00 -12.84
N ALA A 25 17.77 10.50 -12.49
CA ALA A 25 18.55 11.39 -13.33
C ALA A 25 19.90 10.76 -13.69
N ASN A 26 20.30 10.94 -14.95
CA ASN A 26 21.58 10.43 -15.47
C ASN A 26 22.55 11.58 -15.71
N GLN A 27 23.77 11.49 -15.19
CA GLN A 27 24.82 12.52 -15.40
C GLN A 27 25.46 12.45 -16.80
N ARG A 28 25.24 11.36 -17.54
CA ARG A 28 25.70 11.13 -18.92
C ARG A 28 27.22 11.21 -19.08
N HIS A 29 27.99 10.84 -18.04
CA HIS A 29 29.45 10.81 -18.11
C HIS A 29 29.97 9.66 -19.00
N TYR A 30 29.24 8.54 -19.07
CA TYR A 30 29.53 7.41 -19.96
C TYR A 30 28.26 6.60 -20.30
N ARG A 31 28.33 5.74 -21.34
CA ARG A 31 27.19 4.88 -21.76
C ARG A 31 26.81 3.91 -20.64
N ALA A 32 25.50 3.70 -20.43
CA ALA A 32 24.94 2.81 -19.42
C ALA A 32 25.31 3.15 -17.96
N GLN A 33 25.62 4.42 -17.66
CA GLN A 33 25.77 4.89 -16.29
C GLN A 33 24.45 4.75 -15.51
N GLN A 34 24.51 4.20 -14.30
CA GLN A 34 23.37 4.10 -13.39
C GLN A 34 22.86 5.52 -13.03
N CYS A 35 21.53 5.71 -13.07
CA CYS A 35 20.92 6.95 -12.63
C CYS A 35 21.06 7.12 -11.11
N PHE A 36 21.16 8.36 -10.65
CA PHE A 36 20.92 8.69 -9.24
C PHE A 36 19.45 9.05 -9.05
N MET A 37 18.93 8.85 -7.85
CA MET A 37 17.58 9.26 -7.45
C MET A 37 17.63 10.69 -6.92
N SER A 38 16.84 11.59 -7.48
CA SER A 38 16.64 12.95 -6.97
C SER A 38 15.28 13.04 -6.30
N VAL A 39 15.26 13.61 -5.09
CA VAL A 39 14.07 13.85 -4.28
C VAL A 39 13.96 15.35 -4.04
N LEU A 40 12.89 15.95 -4.54
CA LEU A 40 12.67 17.39 -4.53
C LEU A 40 11.31 17.71 -3.88
N LEU A 41 11.28 18.55 -2.85
CA LEU A 41 10.05 19.09 -2.26
C LEU A 41 9.96 20.58 -2.61
N VAL A 42 8.84 20.98 -3.22
CA VAL A 42 8.56 22.38 -3.59
C VAL A 42 7.29 22.85 -2.88
N ASP A 43 7.30 24.10 -2.41
CA ASP A 43 6.09 24.81 -2.02
C ASP A 43 5.46 25.46 -3.27
N ASN A 44 4.23 25.07 -3.59
CA ASN A 44 3.56 25.50 -4.81
C ASN A 44 2.98 26.92 -4.67
N ALA A 45 2.94 27.50 -3.47
CA ALA A 45 2.43 28.85 -3.26
C ALA A 45 3.43 29.93 -3.75
N ASP A 46 4.73 29.71 -3.55
CA ASP A 46 5.79 30.67 -3.90
C ASP A 46 6.91 30.08 -4.76
N GLY A 47 6.87 28.78 -5.05
CA GLY A 47 7.88 28.07 -5.84
C GLY A 47 9.17 27.75 -5.07
N ALA A 48 9.19 27.93 -3.75
CA ALA A 48 10.38 27.70 -2.95
C ALA A 48 10.75 26.21 -2.89
N THR A 49 12.04 25.92 -3.09
CA THR A 49 12.57 24.57 -2.85
C THR A 49 12.75 24.35 -1.36
N MET A 50 11.99 23.42 -0.78
CA MET A 50 12.03 23.07 0.63
C MET A 50 13.02 21.93 0.93
N LEU A 51 13.23 21.03 -0.04
CA LEU A 51 14.17 19.92 0.04
C LEU A 51 14.71 19.61 -1.36
N ASP A 52 16.04 19.48 -1.52
CA ASP A 52 16.67 18.94 -2.72
C ASP A 52 17.75 17.95 -2.30
N LYS A 53 17.50 16.67 -2.54
CA LYS A 53 18.40 15.56 -2.19
C LYS A 53 18.71 14.72 -3.43
N ARG A 54 19.92 14.16 -3.43
CA ARG A 54 20.42 13.28 -4.49
C ARG A 54 21.05 12.06 -3.87
N TYR A 55 20.60 10.88 -4.30
CA TYR A 55 21.00 9.60 -3.73
C TYR A 55 21.51 8.66 -4.81
N PHE A 56 22.66 8.06 -4.56
CA PHE A 56 23.14 6.91 -5.32
C PHE A 56 22.66 5.64 -4.62
N ILE A 57 21.69 4.96 -5.23
CA ILE A 57 21.14 3.73 -4.66
C ILE A 57 22.11 2.57 -4.92
N THR A 58 22.50 1.87 -3.87
CA THR A 58 23.23 0.60 -3.91
C THR A 58 22.39 -0.48 -3.24
N ASP A 59 22.80 -1.74 -3.37
CA ASP A 59 22.11 -2.88 -2.75
C ASP A 59 22.21 -2.90 -1.21
N THR A 60 22.97 -1.97 -0.63
CA THR A 60 23.30 -1.95 0.80
C THR A 60 22.82 -0.70 1.52
N ASN A 61 22.37 0.34 0.81
CA ASN A 61 22.11 1.65 1.41
C ASN A 61 20.65 2.11 1.31
N GLN A 62 19.73 1.26 0.86
CA GLN A 62 18.32 1.66 0.66
C GLN A 62 17.69 2.14 1.97
N PHE A 63 17.97 1.48 3.10
CA PHE A 63 17.44 1.88 4.41
C PHE A 63 18.05 3.18 4.92
N THR A 64 19.36 3.36 4.77
CA THR A 64 20.02 4.62 5.15
C THR A 64 19.49 5.79 4.34
N ILE A 65 19.22 5.58 3.05
CA ILE A 65 18.59 6.58 2.17
C ILE A 65 17.15 6.85 2.61
N GLN A 66 16.38 5.80 2.90
CA GLN A 66 15.02 5.93 3.41
C GLN A 66 14.99 6.75 4.70
N ASP A 67 15.88 6.47 5.64
CA ASP A 67 15.99 7.20 6.91
C ASP A 67 16.34 8.68 6.69
N ASP A 68 17.34 8.98 5.85
CA ASP A 68 17.68 10.37 5.52
C ASP A 68 16.51 11.10 4.85
N ILE A 69 15.73 10.43 3.99
CA ILE A 69 14.52 11.02 3.40
C ILE A 69 13.48 11.34 4.49
N PHE A 70 13.19 10.40 5.40
CA PHE A 70 12.24 10.63 6.48
C PHE A 70 12.68 11.75 7.43
N ASP A 71 13.95 11.79 7.82
CA ASP A 71 14.48 12.83 8.72
C ASP A 71 14.48 14.20 8.04
N SER A 72 14.85 14.23 6.76
CA SER A 72 14.84 15.45 5.95
C SER A 72 13.42 15.98 5.74
N LEU A 73 12.44 15.10 5.48
CA LEU A 73 11.04 15.49 5.35
C LEU A 73 10.45 15.98 6.68
N SER A 74 10.75 15.31 7.80
CA SER A 74 10.34 15.77 9.14
C SER A 74 10.84 17.21 9.39
N THR A 75 12.09 17.48 9.03
CA THR A 75 12.68 18.81 9.18
C THR A 75 12.03 19.83 8.24
N ALA A 76 11.96 19.53 6.94
CA ALA A 76 11.42 20.44 5.93
C ALA A 76 9.94 20.77 6.14
N LEU A 77 9.15 19.81 6.64
CA LEU A 77 7.73 19.97 6.93
C LEU A 77 7.46 20.44 8.37
N THR A 78 8.49 20.63 9.20
CA THR A 78 8.36 20.94 10.64
C THR A 78 7.44 19.97 11.38
N GLN A 79 7.51 18.69 11.01
CA GLN A 79 6.60 17.64 11.46
C GLN A 79 7.39 16.47 12.06
N PRO A 80 7.61 16.45 13.40
CA PRO A 80 8.27 15.31 14.03
C PRO A 80 7.43 14.05 13.90
N TRP A 81 8.09 12.91 13.68
CA TRP A 81 7.42 11.61 13.59
C TRP A 81 6.94 11.15 14.96
N PRO A 82 5.63 10.86 15.14
CA PRO A 82 5.12 10.33 16.41
C PRO A 82 5.75 8.97 16.75
N ALA A 83 5.83 8.63 18.04
CA ALA A 83 6.43 7.38 18.52
C ALA A 83 5.88 6.13 17.82
N ARG A 84 4.57 6.12 17.53
CA ARG A 84 3.91 5.05 16.78
C ARG A 84 4.44 4.90 15.35
N MET A 85 4.65 6.00 14.65
CA MET A 85 5.23 5.99 13.30
C MET A 85 6.69 5.54 13.33
N GLN A 86 7.46 5.96 14.34
CA GLN A 86 8.84 5.49 14.54
C GLN A 86 8.88 3.97 14.77
N GLY A 87 7.98 3.44 15.59
CA GLY A 87 7.84 1.99 15.81
C GLY A 87 7.48 1.22 14.54
N LEU A 88 6.60 1.79 13.69
CA LEU A 88 6.27 1.19 12.39
C LEU A 88 7.47 1.18 11.45
N LEU A 89 8.17 2.32 11.30
CA LEU A 89 9.37 2.42 10.47
C LEU A 89 10.47 1.44 10.92
N ALA A 90 10.63 1.26 12.23
CA ALA A 90 11.57 0.27 12.76
C ALA A 90 11.26 -1.16 12.30
N GLN A 91 10.00 -1.54 12.14
CA GLN A 91 9.63 -2.87 11.62
C GLN A 91 10.07 -3.06 10.16
N PHE A 92 10.08 -2.00 9.36
CA PHE A 92 10.58 -2.04 7.97
C PHE A 92 12.11 -2.07 7.88
N ARG A 93 12.84 -1.72 8.96
CA ARG A 93 14.31 -1.75 9.05
C ARG A 93 14.91 -3.10 9.44
N LEU A 94 14.08 -4.08 9.82
CA LEU A 94 14.53 -5.40 10.26
C LEU A 94 15.05 -6.38 9.18
N PRO A 95 14.87 -6.22 7.85
CA PRO A 95 15.36 -7.22 6.91
C PRO A 95 16.89 -7.15 6.73
N GLN A 96 17.50 -8.29 6.43
CA GLN A 96 18.85 -8.33 5.85
C GLN A 96 18.90 -7.51 4.56
N SER A 97 20.04 -6.89 4.23
CA SER A 97 20.18 -6.02 3.05
C SER A 97 19.72 -6.70 1.74
N SER A 98 19.93 -8.01 1.61
CA SER A 98 19.51 -8.80 0.45
C SER A 98 17.99 -9.03 0.35
N THR A 99 17.25 -8.92 1.45
CA THR A 99 15.81 -9.23 1.53
C THR A 99 14.95 -8.02 1.12
N SER A 100 15.48 -6.80 1.29
CA SER A 100 14.75 -5.54 1.06
C SER A 100 14.24 -5.35 -0.37
N PRO A 101 15.05 -5.54 -1.44
CA PRO A 101 14.56 -5.37 -2.81
C PRO A 101 13.41 -6.32 -3.15
N HIS A 102 13.48 -7.57 -2.66
CA HIS A 102 12.43 -8.56 -2.88
C HIS A 102 11.14 -8.22 -2.14
N PHE A 103 11.23 -7.64 -0.94
CA PHE A 103 10.04 -7.15 -0.25
C PHE A 103 9.35 -6.04 -1.05
N TYR A 104 10.11 -5.07 -1.57
CA TYR A 104 9.56 -4.01 -2.41
C TYR A 104 8.99 -4.54 -3.73
N GLU A 105 9.61 -5.56 -4.34
CA GLU A 105 9.06 -6.26 -5.50
C GLU A 105 7.69 -6.89 -5.18
N ALA A 106 7.60 -7.64 -4.08
CA ALA A 106 6.33 -8.24 -3.65
C ALA A 106 5.26 -7.19 -3.33
N TYR A 107 5.66 -6.06 -2.73
CA TYR A 107 4.74 -4.95 -2.46
C TYR A 107 4.21 -4.34 -3.76
N GLN A 108 5.06 -4.09 -4.77
CA GLN A 108 4.60 -3.59 -6.07
C GLN A 108 3.65 -4.57 -6.77
N LEU A 109 3.93 -5.86 -6.70
CA LEU A 109 3.03 -6.90 -7.21
C LEU A 109 1.67 -6.91 -6.49
N LEU A 110 1.65 -6.69 -5.18
CA LEU A 110 0.40 -6.48 -4.43
C LEU A 110 -0.37 -5.26 -4.96
N LEU A 111 0.30 -4.16 -5.32
CA LEU A 111 -0.38 -2.98 -5.85
C LEU A 111 -1.07 -3.25 -7.19
N ASN A 112 -0.53 -4.12 -8.04
CA ASN A 112 -1.16 -4.52 -9.30
C ASN A 112 -2.46 -5.32 -9.06
N GLY A 113 -2.45 -6.19 -8.05
CA GLY A 113 -3.63 -6.90 -7.56
C GLY A 113 -4.14 -8.06 -8.42
N ASP A 114 -3.67 -8.24 -9.65
CA ASP A 114 -4.09 -9.36 -10.48
C ASP A 114 -3.58 -10.71 -9.96
N VAL A 115 -4.25 -11.79 -10.37
CA VAL A 115 -3.97 -13.17 -9.91
C VAL A 115 -2.49 -13.55 -10.10
N GLN A 116 -1.87 -13.19 -11.22
CA GLN A 116 -0.47 -13.55 -11.47
C GLN A 116 0.46 -12.78 -10.54
N SER A 117 0.22 -11.48 -10.39
CA SER A 117 0.98 -10.63 -9.47
C SER A 117 0.85 -11.09 -8.02
N LEU A 118 -0.36 -11.40 -7.54
CA LEU A 118 -0.56 -11.89 -6.17
C LEU A 118 0.09 -13.26 -5.92
N ASN A 119 0.02 -14.19 -6.89
CA ASN A 119 0.72 -15.47 -6.77
C ASN A 119 2.25 -15.29 -6.65
N LYS A 120 2.82 -14.40 -7.47
CA LYS A 120 4.25 -14.09 -7.40
C LYS A 120 4.62 -13.38 -6.10
N ALA A 121 3.81 -12.42 -5.64
CA ALA A 121 3.99 -11.73 -4.36
C ALA A 121 4.00 -12.72 -3.18
N SER A 122 3.02 -13.64 -3.13
CA SER A 122 2.94 -14.68 -2.11
C SER A 122 4.22 -15.55 -2.08
N THR A 123 4.71 -15.98 -3.25
CA THR A 123 5.93 -16.80 -3.37
C THR A 123 7.18 -16.07 -2.86
N ILE A 124 7.32 -14.79 -3.20
CA ILE A 124 8.43 -13.97 -2.73
C ILE A 124 8.34 -13.80 -1.21
N LEU A 125 7.17 -13.43 -0.68
CA LEU A 125 6.96 -13.19 0.75
C LEU A 125 7.11 -14.45 1.60
N GLU A 126 6.70 -15.62 1.08
CA GLU A 126 6.95 -16.93 1.68
C GLU A 126 8.47 -17.15 1.83
N THR A 127 9.23 -16.89 0.77
CA THR A 127 10.69 -17.05 0.77
C THR A 127 11.35 -16.09 1.77
N ILE A 128 10.90 -14.84 1.80
CA ILE A 128 11.36 -13.84 2.77
C ILE A 128 11.06 -14.29 4.21
N SER A 129 9.83 -14.73 4.49
CA SER A 129 9.42 -15.13 5.84
C SER A 129 10.17 -16.35 6.37
N LYS A 130 10.62 -17.24 5.48
CA LYS A 130 11.49 -18.39 5.82
C LYS A 130 12.93 -17.96 6.11
N ASN A 131 13.47 -17.05 5.31
CA ASN A 131 14.87 -16.65 5.38
C ASN A 131 15.13 -15.54 6.42
N SER A 132 14.11 -14.76 6.76
CA SER A 132 14.15 -13.67 7.74
C SER A 132 12.92 -13.71 8.65
N PRO A 133 12.77 -14.72 9.54
CA PRO A 133 11.62 -14.85 10.44
C PRO A 133 11.40 -13.64 11.36
N GLU A 134 12.46 -12.88 11.65
CA GLU A 134 12.43 -11.62 12.40
C GLU A 134 11.73 -10.49 11.65
N PHE A 135 11.60 -10.58 10.32
CA PHE A 135 10.96 -9.59 9.48
C PHE A 135 9.43 -9.79 9.45
N VAL A 136 8.81 -9.65 10.63
CA VAL A 136 7.41 -9.96 10.90
C VAL A 136 6.45 -9.24 9.95
N ILE A 137 6.79 -8.03 9.48
CA ILE A 137 5.95 -7.29 8.54
C ILE A 137 5.82 -8.02 7.18
N ALA A 138 6.88 -8.67 6.68
CA ALA A 138 6.78 -9.47 5.44
C ALA A 138 5.83 -10.66 5.61
N TYR A 139 5.84 -11.28 6.78
CA TYR A 139 4.89 -12.34 7.11
C TYR A 139 3.45 -11.83 7.18
N GLN A 140 3.21 -10.65 7.74
CA GLN A 140 1.88 -10.02 7.71
C GLN A 140 1.41 -9.75 6.27
N TYR A 141 2.28 -9.21 5.42
CA TYR A 141 1.96 -8.98 4.00
C TYR A 141 1.73 -10.29 3.23
N LYS A 142 2.44 -11.37 3.57
CA LYS A 142 2.19 -12.70 3.00
C LYS A 142 0.75 -13.13 3.26
N VAL A 143 0.31 -13.08 4.51
CA VAL A 143 -1.05 -13.49 4.88
C VAL A 143 -2.11 -12.57 4.28
N LEU A 144 -1.83 -11.27 4.20
CA LEU A 144 -2.67 -10.32 3.46
C LEU A 144 -2.81 -10.72 1.98
N VAL A 145 -1.71 -11.03 1.30
CA VAL A 145 -1.74 -11.49 -0.09
C VAL A 145 -2.51 -12.81 -0.21
N ASP A 146 -2.32 -13.76 0.70
CA ASP A 146 -2.98 -15.06 0.64
C ASP A 146 -4.50 -14.97 0.86
N VAL A 147 -4.98 -14.11 1.77
CA VAL A 147 -6.43 -13.89 1.93
C VAL A 147 -7.03 -13.17 0.70
N LEU A 148 -6.29 -12.27 0.06
CA LEU A 148 -6.70 -11.63 -1.19
C LEU A 148 -6.77 -12.65 -2.33
N ARG A 149 -5.78 -13.54 -2.45
CA ARG A 149 -5.78 -14.64 -3.43
C ARG A 149 -6.99 -15.54 -3.21
N HIS A 150 -7.28 -15.90 -1.97
CA HIS A 150 -8.47 -16.67 -1.64
C HIS A 150 -9.76 -15.98 -2.09
N SER A 151 -9.87 -14.66 -1.88
CA SER A 151 -11.05 -13.88 -2.28
C SER A 151 -11.26 -13.85 -3.81
N GLN A 152 -10.19 -13.85 -4.60
CA GLN A 152 -10.26 -13.87 -6.07
C GLN A 152 -10.48 -15.29 -6.61
N GLN A 153 -9.81 -16.27 -6.01
CA GLN A 153 -9.84 -17.68 -6.40
C GLN A 153 -9.97 -18.55 -5.15
N PRO A 154 -11.19 -19.05 -4.85
CA PRO A 154 -11.43 -19.86 -3.66
C PRO A 154 -10.43 -21.02 -3.55
N PHE A 155 -9.84 -21.14 -2.37
CA PHE A 155 -8.86 -22.17 -2.06
C PHE A 155 -9.57 -23.50 -1.81
N ASN A 156 -8.87 -24.61 -2.08
CA ASN A 156 -9.35 -25.92 -1.67
C ASN A 156 -9.23 -26.10 -0.15
N SER A 157 -9.81 -27.18 0.40
CA SER A 157 -9.84 -27.42 1.84
C SER A 157 -8.46 -27.41 2.49
N GLN A 158 -7.45 -28.03 1.86
CA GLN A 158 -6.09 -28.07 2.39
C GLN A 158 -5.44 -26.69 2.44
N GLN A 159 -5.65 -25.89 1.39
CA GLN A 159 -5.16 -24.51 1.33
C GLN A 159 -5.88 -23.61 2.36
N MET A 160 -7.18 -23.84 2.58
CA MET A 160 -7.93 -23.13 3.62
C MET A 160 -7.49 -23.50 5.04
N ASP A 161 -7.22 -24.78 5.31
CA ASP A 161 -6.65 -25.20 6.59
C ASP A 161 -5.28 -24.54 6.84
N ALA A 162 -4.45 -24.45 5.80
CA ALA A 162 -3.19 -23.72 5.88
C ALA A 162 -3.41 -22.23 6.18
N LEU A 163 -4.29 -21.54 5.43
CA LEU A 163 -4.59 -20.13 5.65
C LEU A 163 -5.15 -19.85 7.06
N ASN A 164 -6.04 -20.70 7.57
CA ASN A 164 -6.58 -20.60 8.92
C ASN A 164 -5.49 -20.74 10.00
N ASN A 165 -4.52 -21.64 9.79
CA ASN A 165 -3.36 -21.74 10.68
C ASN A 165 -2.51 -20.47 10.66
N GLU A 166 -2.34 -19.82 9.51
CA GLU A 166 -1.63 -18.55 9.39
C GLU A 166 -2.37 -17.41 10.11
N PHE A 167 -3.72 -17.37 10.04
CA PHE A 167 -4.51 -16.42 10.83
C PHE A 167 -4.30 -16.60 12.34
N ASN A 168 -4.31 -17.85 12.82
CA ASN A 168 -4.08 -18.15 14.23
C ASN A 168 -2.67 -17.72 14.67
N LYS A 169 -1.65 -17.93 13.84
CA LYS A 169 -0.28 -17.50 14.11
C LYS A 169 -0.17 -15.98 14.21
N ILE A 170 -0.72 -15.24 13.24
CA ILE A 170 -0.69 -13.77 13.27
C ILE A 170 -1.40 -13.22 14.50
N ALA A 171 -2.57 -13.77 14.86
CA ALA A 171 -3.34 -13.29 16.00
C ALA A 171 -2.59 -13.43 17.35
N GLN A 172 -1.62 -14.33 17.43
CA GLN A 172 -0.80 -14.55 18.63
C GLN A 172 0.48 -13.70 18.66
N MET A 173 0.76 -12.91 17.61
CA MET A 173 1.96 -12.09 17.54
C MET A 173 1.89 -10.90 18.53
N PRO A 174 2.95 -10.67 19.33
CA PRO A 174 2.99 -9.54 20.25
C PRO A 174 2.80 -8.20 19.53
N GLY A 175 1.88 -7.37 20.02
CA GLY A 175 1.63 -6.03 19.49
C GLY A 175 0.93 -5.97 18.13
N ILE A 176 0.43 -7.11 17.61
CA ILE A 176 -0.23 -7.18 16.30
C ILE A 176 -1.46 -6.27 16.18
N GLU A 177 -2.14 -6.02 17.30
CA GLU A 177 -3.28 -5.10 17.41
C GLU A 177 -2.96 -3.62 17.11
N GLN A 178 -1.67 -3.26 17.02
CA GLN A 178 -1.23 -1.91 16.66
C GLN A 178 -0.89 -1.80 15.15
N ASN A 179 -0.99 -2.89 14.40
CA ASN A 179 -0.68 -2.97 12.98
C ASN A 179 -1.96 -2.93 12.12
N ALA A 180 -2.05 -1.96 11.22
CA ALA A 180 -3.20 -1.82 10.32
C ALA A 180 -3.39 -3.04 9.40
N VAL A 181 -2.30 -3.70 8.99
CA VAL A 181 -2.31 -4.88 8.10
C VAL A 181 -3.11 -6.03 8.71
N PHE A 182 -3.04 -6.23 10.02
CA PHE A 182 -3.82 -7.25 10.72
C PHE A 182 -5.32 -7.04 10.52
N TYR A 183 -5.79 -5.81 10.68
CA TYR A 183 -7.20 -5.49 10.50
C TYR A 183 -7.64 -5.52 9.04
N LYS A 184 -6.75 -5.25 8.08
CA LYS A 184 -7.03 -5.50 6.65
C LYS A 184 -7.28 -6.99 6.38
N ILE A 185 -6.42 -7.86 6.93
CA ILE A 185 -6.57 -9.32 6.82
C ILE A 185 -7.93 -9.75 7.39
N GLN A 186 -8.25 -9.30 8.61
CA GLN A 186 -9.53 -9.61 9.25
C GLN A 186 -10.72 -9.11 8.42
N THR A 187 -10.65 -7.89 7.89
CA THR A 187 -11.73 -7.34 7.05
C THR A 187 -12.02 -8.22 5.84
N ILE A 188 -10.99 -8.65 5.11
CA ILE A 188 -11.14 -9.47 3.90
C ILE A 188 -11.70 -10.86 4.24
N ASP A 189 -11.17 -11.50 5.28
CA ASP A 189 -11.65 -12.80 5.76
C ASP A 189 -13.12 -12.73 6.21
N LEU A 190 -13.49 -11.69 6.96
CA LEU A 190 -14.85 -11.48 7.43
C LEU A 190 -15.83 -11.20 6.29
N LEU A 191 -15.43 -10.40 5.28
CA LEU A 191 -16.21 -10.22 4.06
C LEU A 191 -16.43 -11.54 3.31
N GLY A 192 -15.39 -12.37 3.19
CA GLY A 192 -15.49 -13.69 2.57
C GLY A 192 -16.45 -14.64 3.30
N LYS A 193 -16.63 -14.44 4.62
CA LYS A 193 -17.57 -15.18 5.47
C LYS A 193 -18.97 -14.54 5.54
N GLY A 194 -19.18 -13.40 4.87
CA GLY A 194 -20.42 -12.63 4.95
C GLY A 194 -20.67 -11.95 6.30
N ASN A 195 -19.67 -11.86 7.18
CA ASN A 195 -19.77 -11.14 8.46
C ASN A 195 -19.45 -9.65 8.23
N VAL A 196 -20.43 -8.93 7.70
CA VAL A 196 -20.26 -7.55 7.26
C VAL A 196 -20.05 -6.59 8.43
N ASP A 197 -20.75 -6.78 9.56
CA ASP A 197 -20.60 -5.92 10.75
C ASP A 197 -19.21 -6.09 11.36
N GLY A 198 -18.72 -7.33 11.48
CA GLY A 198 -17.35 -7.56 11.93
C GLY A 198 -16.30 -6.98 10.98
N ALA A 199 -16.54 -7.06 9.67
CA ALA A 199 -15.65 -6.44 8.68
C ALA A 199 -15.65 -4.90 8.81
N PHE A 200 -16.80 -4.29 9.10
CA PHE A 200 -16.94 -2.86 9.35
C PHE A 200 -16.15 -2.41 10.58
N ASP A 201 -16.24 -3.14 11.68
CA ASP A 201 -15.48 -2.82 12.89
C ASP A 201 -13.96 -2.95 12.65
N ALA A 202 -13.55 -4.03 11.98
CA ALA A 202 -12.15 -4.28 11.64
C ALA A 202 -11.59 -3.17 10.74
N ILE A 203 -12.30 -2.78 9.68
CA ILE A 203 -11.77 -1.79 8.75
C ILE A 203 -11.65 -0.40 9.38
N ASN A 204 -12.60 0.00 10.21
CA ASN A 204 -12.52 1.28 10.93
C ASN A 204 -11.31 1.30 11.87
N LYS A 205 -11.06 0.19 12.60
CA LYS A 205 -9.84 0.07 13.40
C LYS A 205 -8.58 0.13 12.55
N SER A 206 -8.58 -0.43 11.34
CA SER A 206 -7.44 -0.30 10.42
C SER A 206 -7.22 1.15 9.97
N ILE A 207 -8.29 1.91 9.72
CA ILE A 207 -8.22 3.32 9.29
C ILE A 207 -7.68 4.21 10.42
N ASP A 208 -8.12 3.99 11.66
CA ASP A 208 -7.58 4.67 12.85
C ASP A 208 -6.07 4.41 12.99
N LEU A 209 -5.64 3.21 12.58
CA LEU A 209 -4.25 2.83 12.61
C LEU A 209 -3.45 3.41 11.42
N GLU A 210 -4.01 3.40 10.21
CA GLU A 210 -3.34 3.83 8.99
C GLU A 210 -4.35 4.38 7.98
N MET A 211 -4.21 5.65 7.63
CA MET A 211 -4.95 6.24 6.52
C MET A 211 -4.29 5.84 5.19
N SER A 212 -4.84 4.84 4.49
CA SER A 212 -4.33 4.40 3.19
C SER A 212 -5.43 4.13 2.18
N TRP A 213 -5.08 4.21 0.89
CA TRP A 213 -6.01 3.96 -0.21
C TRP A 213 -6.65 2.56 -0.11
N MET A 214 -5.88 1.53 0.27
CA MET A 214 -6.38 0.16 0.44
C MET A 214 -7.39 0.06 1.59
N ASN A 215 -7.22 0.85 2.66
CA ASN A 215 -8.18 0.86 3.76
C ASN A 215 -9.53 1.47 3.34
N TYR A 216 -9.51 2.59 2.63
CA TYR A 216 -10.74 3.17 2.09
C TYR A 216 -11.38 2.31 1.00
N LEU A 217 -10.57 1.57 0.24
CA LEU A 217 -11.05 0.59 -0.71
C LEU A 217 -11.83 -0.54 -0.02
N LEU A 218 -11.24 -1.13 1.01
CA LEU A 218 -11.91 -2.19 1.78
C LEU A 218 -13.16 -1.65 2.51
N LEU A 219 -13.12 -0.40 2.99
CA LEU A 219 -14.30 0.26 3.55
C LEU A 219 -15.42 0.40 2.50
N GLY A 220 -15.07 0.77 1.27
CA GLY A 220 -16.02 0.80 0.15
C GLY A 220 -16.64 -0.57 -0.11
N LYS A 221 -15.83 -1.64 -0.08
CA LYS A 221 -16.32 -3.03 -0.21
C LYS A 221 -17.26 -3.42 0.93
N VAL A 222 -16.97 -3.01 2.16
CA VAL A 222 -17.87 -3.21 3.29
C VAL A 222 -19.21 -2.48 3.05
N TYR A 223 -19.18 -1.20 2.69
CA TYR A 223 -20.41 -0.45 2.43
C TYR A 223 -21.23 -1.01 1.27
N GLU A 224 -20.58 -1.47 0.20
CA GLU A 224 -21.27 -2.11 -0.92
C GLU A 224 -21.98 -3.39 -0.46
N MET A 225 -21.32 -4.21 0.37
CA MET A 225 -21.93 -5.42 0.93
C MET A 225 -23.07 -5.12 1.92
N LYS A 226 -23.07 -3.94 2.57
CA LYS A 226 -24.21 -3.43 3.38
C LYS A 226 -25.37 -2.89 2.54
N GLY A 227 -25.19 -2.70 1.23
CA GLY A 227 -26.16 -2.02 0.37
C GLY A 227 -26.14 -0.49 0.50
N GLU A 228 -25.08 0.07 1.09
CA GLU A 228 -24.91 1.51 1.32
C GLU A 228 -24.13 2.17 0.17
N SER A 229 -24.65 2.10 -1.06
CA SER A 229 -23.91 2.46 -2.28
C SER A 229 -23.32 3.88 -2.28
N ARG A 230 -23.99 4.85 -1.64
CA ARG A 230 -23.46 6.22 -1.54
C ARG A 230 -22.20 6.29 -0.69
N LEU A 231 -22.16 5.55 0.42
CA LEU A 231 -21.01 5.51 1.31
C LEU A 231 -19.88 4.68 0.70
N ALA A 232 -20.23 3.63 -0.05
CA ALA A 232 -19.25 2.90 -0.87
C ALA A 232 -18.58 3.83 -1.88
N ALA A 233 -19.37 4.66 -2.57
CA ALA A 233 -18.87 5.64 -3.53
C ALA A 233 -17.91 6.65 -2.89
N ASP A 234 -18.31 7.25 -1.76
CA ASP A 234 -17.48 8.20 -1.01
C ASP A 234 -16.14 7.57 -0.58
N ALA A 235 -16.16 6.31 -0.14
CA ALA A 235 -14.96 5.58 0.26
C ALA A 235 -14.04 5.26 -0.94
N TYR A 236 -14.59 4.80 -2.07
CA TYR A 236 -13.81 4.55 -3.29
C TYR A 236 -13.20 5.81 -3.88
N ILE A 237 -13.94 6.93 -3.89
CA ILE A 237 -13.40 8.24 -4.28
C ILE A 237 -12.26 8.64 -3.35
N THR A 238 -12.39 8.40 -2.04
CA THR A 238 -11.32 8.67 -1.08
C THR A 238 -10.09 7.81 -1.35
N ALA A 239 -10.28 6.52 -1.64
CA ALA A 239 -9.18 5.62 -2.03
C ALA A 239 -8.46 6.13 -3.28
N PHE A 240 -9.20 6.49 -4.32
CA PHE A 240 -8.65 7.04 -5.56
C PHE A 240 -7.95 8.38 -5.32
N ASN A 241 -8.48 9.25 -4.47
CA ASN A 241 -7.80 10.50 -4.13
C ASN A 241 -6.47 10.26 -3.40
N LEU A 242 -6.40 9.27 -2.51
CA LEU A 242 -5.17 8.95 -1.78
C LEU A 242 -4.07 8.39 -2.70
N ARG A 243 -4.44 7.57 -3.69
CA ARG A 243 -3.52 7.05 -4.70
C ARG A 243 -4.23 6.90 -6.04
N PRO A 244 -4.30 7.96 -6.86
CA PRO A 244 -4.96 7.86 -8.15
C PRO A 244 -4.12 7.00 -9.09
N GLY A 245 -4.77 6.30 -10.01
CA GLY A 245 -4.09 5.44 -10.97
C GLY A 245 -4.80 4.14 -11.28
N GLU A 246 -4.22 3.41 -12.23
CA GLU A 246 -4.75 2.13 -12.71
C GLU A 246 -4.79 1.07 -11.61
N ASN A 247 -3.78 1.05 -10.73
CA ASN A 247 -3.70 0.07 -9.64
C ASN A 247 -4.91 0.19 -8.70
N THR A 248 -5.22 1.40 -8.24
CA THR A 248 -6.35 1.63 -7.34
C THR A 248 -7.68 1.39 -8.04
N MET A 249 -7.81 1.76 -9.33
CA MET A 249 -9.00 1.42 -10.12
C MET A 249 -9.20 -0.07 -10.27
N TYR A 250 -8.14 -0.82 -10.58
CA TYR A 250 -8.19 -2.28 -10.67
C TYR A 250 -8.72 -2.90 -9.39
N TRP A 251 -8.21 -2.44 -8.24
CA TRP A 251 -8.67 -2.91 -6.94
C TRP A 251 -10.11 -2.51 -6.64
N ILE A 252 -10.58 -1.32 -7.02
CA ILE A 252 -11.97 -0.92 -6.80
C ILE A 252 -12.88 -1.86 -7.58
N GLU A 253 -12.56 -2.12 -8.85
CA GLU A 253 -13.38 -2.96 -9.71
C GLU A 253 -13.32 -4.45 -9.32
N ASN A 254 -12.15 -4.97 -8.92
CA ASN A 254 -11.90 -6.41 -8.83
C ASN A 254 -11.55 -6.94 -7.43
N GLY A 255 -11.23 -6.07 -6.48
CA GLY A 255 -10.76 -6.46 -5.16
C GLY A 255 -11.85 -7.10 -4.30
N VAL A 256 -11.58 -8.25 -3.70
CA VAL A 256 -12.50 -9.04 -2.84
C VAL A 256 -13.71 -9.61 -3.59
N PHE A 257 -14.47 -8.76 -4.27
CA PHE A 257 -15.55 -9.10 -5.19
C PHE A 257 -15.67 -8.01 -6.27
N GLN A 258 -16.37 -8.30 -7.36
CA GLN A 258 -16.53 -7.35 -8.46
C GLN A 258 -17.47 -6.19 -8.10
N THR A 259 -17.04 -4.97 -8.40
CA THR A 259 -17.84 -3.75 -8.25
C THR A 259 -18.08 -3.12 -9.61
N SER A 260 -19.32 -2.75 -9.90
CA SER A 260 -19.63 -2.01 -11.13
C SER A 260 -19.31 -0.53 -10.97
N ILE A 261 -18.21 -0.07 -11.59
CA ILE A 261 -17.78 1.34 -11.57
C ILE A 261 -18.91 2.27 -12.03
N LYS A 262 -19.58 1.93 -13.14
CA LYS A 262 -20.67 2.75 -13.70
C LYS A 262 -21.86 2.93 -12.75
N ASN A 263 -22.13 1.93 -11.90
CA ASN A 263 -23.28 1.95 -11.01
C ASN A 263 -22.94 2.57 -9.65
N ILE A 264 -21.76 2.27 -9.11
CA ILE A 264 -21.38 2.68 -7.75
C ILE A 264 -20.59 4.00 -7.76
N VAL A 265 -19.67 4.18 -8.70
CA VAL A 265 -18.77 5.35 -8.79
C VAL A 265 -18.64 5.85 -10.23
N PRO A 266 -19.74 6.30 -10.87
CA PRO A 266 -19.71 6.72 -12.28
C PRO A 266 -18.73 7.87 -12.54
N TYR A 267 -18.42 8.70 -11.54
CA TYR A 267 -17.41 9.76 -11.65
C TYR A 267 -16.00 9.25 -11.93
N LEU A 268 -15.68 8.01 -11.57
CA LEU A 268 -14.38 7.42 -11.88
C LEU A 268 -14.31 6.86 -13.31
N ASP A 269 -15.44 6.73 -14.02
CA ASP A 269 -15.50 6.22 -15.39
C ASP A 269 -14.78 7.16 -16.38
N SER A 270 -14.74 8.47 -16.12
CA SER A 270 -14.00 9.43 -16.95
C SER A 270 -12.50 9.18 -16.94
N PHE A 271 -11.94 8.66 -15.83
CA PHE A 271 -10.53 8.30 -15.75
C PHE A 271 -10.20 6.96 -16.46
N LEU A 272 -11.22 6.17 -16.81
CA LEU A 272 -11.06 4.98 -17.66
C LEU A 272 -11.16 5.32 -19.15
N ALA A 273 -11.84 6.42 -19.49
CA ALA A 273 -12.12 6.83 -20.88
C ALA A 273 -10.94 7.54 -21.56
N GLU A 274 -9.96 8.04 -20.81
CA GLU A 274 -8.74 8.69 -21.35
C GLU A 274 -7.66 7.68 -21.83
N LYS A 275 -8.03 6.44 -22.11
CA LYS A 275 -7.15 5.41 -22.71
C LYS A 275 -7.06 5.50 -24.23
#